data_AF-A0A7C0WW25-F1
#
_entry.id   AF-A0A7C0WW25-F1
#
_cell.length_a   1.000
_cell.length_b   1.000
_cell.length_c   1.000
_cell.angle_alpha   90.00
_cell.angle_beta   90.00
_cell.angle_gamma   90.00
#
_symmetry.space_group_name_H-M   'P 1'
#
loop_
_entity.id
_entity.type
_entity.pdbx_description
1 polymer ?
#
loop_
_entity_poly.entity_id
_entity_poly.type
_entity_poly.pdbx_seq_one_letter_code
_entity_poly.pdbx_strand_id
1 'polypeptide(L)' 'MEDKELLLLDMLSLINEEMDIDAIEERFVNIVSEVFSFDRVGLFFVKHQKEILQGKLCKGFEPGTISS' A
#
# COMPACT_ATOMS: atom_id res chain seq x y z
N MET A 1 6.64 14.18 -16.43
CA MET A 1 6.64 12.70 -16.29
C MET A 1 7.78 12.31 -15.35
N GLU A 2 8.97 12.90 -15.52
CA GLU A 2 10.14 12.75 -14.63
C GLU A 2 9.87 13.08 -13.14
N ASP A 3 9.06 14.10 -12.81
CA ASP A 3 8.82 14.46 -11.41
C ASP A 3 8.12 13.38 -10.58
N LYS A 4 7.27 12.55 -11.22
CA LYS A 4 6.54 11.48 -10.53
C LYS A 4 7.41 10.25 -10.23
N GLU A 5 8.37 9.95 -11.11
CA GLU A 5 9.31 8.85 -10.90
C GLU A 5 10.28 9.16 -9.76
N LEU A 6 10.81 10.39 -9.70
CA LEU A 6 11.64 10.87 -8.59
C LEU A 6 10.88 10.84 -7.26
N LEU A 7 9.63 11.32 -7.25
CA LEU A 7 8.79 11.29 -6.06
C LEU A 7 8.54 9.86 -5.55
N LEU A 8 8.27 8.91 -6.47
CA LEU A 8 8.10 7.51 -6.13
C LEU A 8 9.39 6.89 -5.57
N LEU A 9 10.55 7.20 -6.15
CA LEU A 9 11.84 6.71 -5.68
C LEU A 9 12.18 7.23 -4.27
N ASP A 10 11.98 8.52 -4.03
CA ASP A 10 12.18 9.12 -2.70
C ASP A 10 11.24 8.48 -1.66
N MET A 11 9.98 8.28 -2.03
CA MET A 11 8.99 7.65 -1.17
C MET A 11 9.29 6.17 -0.87
N LEU A 12 9.81 5.42 -1.86
CA LEU A 12 10.26 4.04 -1.65
C LEU A 12 11.51 3.96 -0.76
N SER A 13 12.40 4.96 -0.82
CA SER A 13 13.55 5.03 0.08
C SER A 13 13.14 5.23 1.54
N LEU A 14 12.15 6.10 1.79
CA LEU A 14 11.58 6.33 3.13
C LEU A 14 10.94 5.07 3.73
N ILE A 15 10.30 4.25 2.90
CA ILE A 15 9.75 2.96 3.30
C ILE A 15 10.87 1.99 3.71
N ASN A 16 11.98 1.98 2.99
CA ASN A 16 13.09 1.05 3.25
C ASN A 16 13.88 1.38 4.53
N GLU A 17 13.75 2.60 5.05
CA GLU A 17 14.38 3.03 6.31
C GLU A 17 13.55 2.65 7.55
N GLU A 18 12.27 2.32 7.38
CA GLU A 18 11.44 1.86 8.49
C GLU A 18 11.71 0.39 8.84
N MET A 19 11.81 0.09 10.13
CA MET A 19 11.96 -1.29 10.62
C MET A 19 10.63 -1.96 10.98
N ASP A 20 9.54 -1.21 10.90
CA ASP A 20 8.19 -1.66 11.26
C ASP A 20 7.38 -1.93 9.99
N ILE A 21 7.06 -3.20 9.76
CA ILE A 21 6.30 -3.66 8.60
C ILE A 21 4.91 -3.03 8.57
N ASP A 22 4.26 -2.86 9.73
CA ASP A 22 2.90 -2.30 9.78
C ASP A 22 2.94 -0.81 9.38
N ALA A 23 3.97 -0.08 9.83
CA ALA A 23 4.18 1.33 9.46
C ALA A 23 4.50 1.49 7.96
N ILE A 24 5.33 0.58 7.42
CA ILE A 24 5.66 0.53 5.99
C ILE A 24 4.40 0.37 5.13
N GLU A 25 3.54 -0.57 5.51
CA GLU A 25 2.31 -0.91 4.77
C GLU A 25 1.34 0.28 4.72
N GLU A 26 1.14 0.95 5.86
CA GLU A 26 0.30 2.13 5.94
C GLU A 26 0.88 3.29 5.11
N ARG A 27 2.20 3.53 5.23
CA ARG A 27 2.88 4.61 4.53
C ARG A 27 2.83 4.41 3.02
N PHE A 28 3.03 3.18 2.54
CA PHE A 28 2.92 2.85 1.12
C PHE A 28 1.52 3.13 0.57
N VAL A 29 0.46 2.69 1.26
CA VAL A 29 -0.91 2.93 0.80
C VAL A 29 -1.25 4.43 0.77
N ASN A 30 -0.75 5.20 1.73
CA ASN A 30 -0.92 6.65 1.74
C ASN A 30 -0.20 7.31 0.56
N ILE A 31 1.06 6.94 0.30
CA ILE A 31 1.84 7.42 -0.86
C ILE A 31 1.10 7.18 -2.17
N VAL A 32 0.63 5.95 -2.41
CA VAL A 32 -0.09 5.62 -3.64
C VAL A 32 -1.39 6.43 -3.76
N SER A 33 -2.08 6.67 -2.64
CA SER A 33 -3.30 7.48 -2.62
C SER A 33 -3.06 8.98 -2.83
N GLU A 34 -1.86 9.49 -2.54
CA GLU A 34 -1.51 10.91 -2.71
C GLU A 34 -0.94 11.21 -4.10
N VAL A 35 -0.08 10.32 -4.61
CA VAL A 35 0.55 10.45 -5.93
C VAL A 35 -0.46 10.26 -7.07
N PHE A 36 -1.44 9.39 -6.83
CA PHE A 36 -2.48 9.05 -7.78
C PHE A 36 -3.84 9.41 -7.21
N SER A 37 -4.68 10.08 -8.02
CA SER A 37 -6.05 10.45 -7.65
C SER A 37 -7.00 9.26 -7.74
N PHE A 38 -6.70 8.17 -7.02
CA PHE A 38 -7.56 7.01 -6.96
C PHE A 38 -8.62 7.18 -5.87
N ASP A 39 -9.87 6.84 -6.19
CA ASP A 39 -10.96 6.87 -5.20
C ASP A 39 -10.75 5.83 -4.08
N ARG A 40 -10.06 4.72 -4.40
CA ARG A 40 -9.89 3.56 -3.52
C ARG A 40 -8.55 2.87 -3.77
N VAL A 41 -7.89 2.45 -2.68
CA VAL A 41 -6.60 1.74 -2.73
C VAL A 41 -6.63 0.53 -1.80
N GLY A 42 -6.17 -0.62 -2.31
CA GLY A 42 -6.11 -1.88 -1.56
C GLY A 42 -4.76 -2.55 -1.71
N LEU A 43 -4.15 -2.94 -0.58
CA LEU A 43 -2.94 -3.73 -0.49
C LEU A 43 -3.30 -5.11 0.09
N PHE A 44 -2.85 -6.19 -0.54
CA PHE A 44 -3.23 -7.56 -0.20
C PHE A 44 -1.99 -8.39 0.12
N PHE A 45 -1.97 -9.01 1.30
CA PHE A 45 -0.87 -9.87 1.73
C PHE A 45 -1.18 -11.31 1.36
N VAL A 46 -0.44 -11.86 0.40
CA VAL A 46 -0.66 -13.22 -0.10
C VAL A 46 0.43 -14.14 0.41
N LYS A 47 0.04 -15.20 1.10
CA LYS A 47 0.97 -16.26 1.49
C LYS A 47 1.05 -17.30 0.37
N HIS A 48 1.96 -17.07 -0.58
CA HIS A 48 2.09 -17.88 -1.80
C HIS A 48 2.11 -19.38 -1.57
N GLN A 49 2.86 -19.87 -0.57
CA GLN A 49 2.98 -21.30 -0.29
C GLN A 49 1.66 -21.98 0.12
N LYS A 50 0.70 -21.20 0.63
CA LYS A 50 -0.59 -21.72 1.08
C LYS A 50 -1.74 -21.29 0.17
N GLU A 51 -1.47 -20.42 -0.80
CA GLU A 51 -2.49 -19.79 -1.66
C GLU A 51 -3.60 -19.09 -0.85
N ILE A 52 -3.25 -18.52 0.31
CA ILE A 52 -4.20 -17.86 1.22
C ILE A 52 -3.91 -16.35 1.24
N LEU A 53 -4.99 -15.56 1.23
CA LEU A 53 -4.94 -14.14 1.59
C LEU A 53 -4.76 -14.02 3.10
N GLN A 54 -3.56 -13.62 3.53
CA GLN A 54 -3.20 -13.51 4.94
C GLN A 54 -3.76 -12.23 5.57
N GLY A 55 -3.96 -11.18 4.78
CA GLY A 55 -4.50 -9.92 5.25
C GLY A 55 -4.66 -8.91 4.12
N LYS A 56 -5.15 -7.74 4.48
CA LYS A 56 -5.28 -6.62 3.55
C LYS A 56 -5.28 -5.28 4.30
N LEU A 57 -4.85 -4.24 3.61
CA LEU A 57 -4.98 -2.86 4.02
C LEU A 57 -5.77 -2.11 2.96
N CYS A 58 -6.82 -1.39 3.34
CA CYS A 58 -7.78 -0.81 2.39
C CYS A 58 -8.13 0.62 2.79
N LYS A 59 -8.10 1.53 1.82
CA LYS A 59 -8.47 2.94 1.98
C LYS A 59 -9.56 3.32 0.99
N GLY A 60 -10.59 4.01 1.46
CA GLY A 60 -11.74 4.44 0.64
C GLY A 60 -12.79 3.35 0.37
N PHE A 61 -12.65 2.15 0.96
CA PHE A 61 -13.67 1.11 0.86
C PHE A 61 -14.68 1.20 2.00
N GLU A 62 -15.96 0.99 1.69
CA GLU A 62 -16.98 0.84 2.73
C GLU A 62 -16.67 -0.39 3.60
N PRO A 63 -16.90 -0.34 4.92
CA PRO A 63 -16.68 -1.47 5.82
C PRO A 63 -17.39 -2.74 5.32
N GLY A 64 -16.66 -3.87 5.28
CA GLY A 64 -17.21 -5.16 4.83
C GLY A 64 -17.26 -5.35 3.30
N THR A 65 -16.89 -4.34 2.50
CA THR A 65 -16.88 -4.46 1.01
C THR A 65 -15.93 -5.53 0.52
N ILE A 66 -14.76 -5.64 1.15
CA ILE A 66 -13.80 -6.68 0.86
C ILE A 66 -13.89 -7.65 2.03
N SER A 67 -14.42 -8.85 1.79
CA SER A 67 -14.36 -9.99 2.71
C SER A 67 -13.05 -10.75 2.50
N SER A 68 -12.44 -11.23 3.59
CA SER A 68 -11.27 -12.13 3.53
C SER A 68 -11.73 -13.58 3.61
#